data_AF-A0A432RWR5-F1
#
_entry.id   AF-A0A432RWR5-F1
#
_cell.length_a   1.000
_cell.length_b   1.000
_cell.length_c   1.000
_cell.angle_alpha   90.00
_cell.angle_beta   90.00
_cell.angle_gamma   90.00
#
_symmetry.space_group_name_H-M   'P 1'
#
loop_
_entity.id
_entity.type
_entity.pdbx_description
1 polymer ?
#
loop_
_entity_poly.entity_id
_entity_poly.type
_entity_poly.pdbx_seq_one_letter_code
_entity_poly.pdbx_strand_id
1 'polypeptide(L)'
;KKYISLILILYMALSLNLNSCSSEKEEKESKEKVKQEEVHKKEEKEKSTAETPSSKEKKEEEKVKLTKEEKDIYKKYLGYPWELLKDKKFKNLYIKALGELGNIPWIRNISAVGGKNKIVSINGKKYVYITFCKPHFCDTEMVYLLFSPDEKKIFGVYLIESDYDFAKIPIGKPSEEELKVLAEAVKKDINSFVNAEVILSAKNLKPEDLGIKKLKPCPILKKVQFTTGNDESVKSITEKIYNKFIKEQDINLEELKKLGLSLEAKDFLIATVNLNSDRAEDLVFIVNSSYMCGTGGCPAFIYINKRNKYKSIDVSVLLQNMDYFYLSKTKTNGYRDLIVNDELILKYNGKKYVVGGRCYVQ
;
A
#
# COMPACT_ATOMS: atom_id res chain seq x y z
N LYS A 1 -14.75 -25.64 22.44
CA LYS A 1 -14.12 -25.92 23.76
C LYS A 1 -12.66 -26.46 23.72
N LYS A 2 -12.04 -26.74 22.56
CA LYS A 2 -10.61 -27.14 22.48
C LYS A 2 -9.64 -26.04 21.99
N TYR A 3 -10.12 -24.85 21.65
CA TYR A 3 -9.29 -23.76 21.12
C TYR A 3 -8.84 -22.70 22.15
N ILE A 4 -9.41 -22.68 23.36
CA ILE A 4 -9.00 -21.75 24.43
C ILE A 4 -7.70 -22.21 25.11
N SER A 5 -7.30 -23.48 24.98
CA SER A 5 -6.11 -24.01 25.65
C SER A 5 -4.78 -23.68 24.95
N LEU A 6 -4.78 -23.20 23.71
CA LEU A 6 -3.55 -22.92 22.95
C LEU A 6 -3.07 -21.47 23.09
N ILE A 7 -3.94 -20.53 23.46
CA ILE A 7 -3.56 -19.13 23.68
C ILE A 7 -2.91 -18.93 25.06
N LEU A 8 -3.25 -19.76 26.05
CA LEU A 8 -2.65 -19.72 27.39
C LEU A 8 -1.24 -20.33 27.45
N ILE A 9 -0.90 -21.26 26.54
CA ILE A 9 0.44 -21.87 26.50
C ILE A 9 1.45 -20.94 25.80
N LEU A 10 1.01 -20.09 24.87
CA LEU A 10 1.89 -19.11 24.23
C LEU A 10 2.29 -17.95 25.16
N TYR A 11 1.43 -17.60 26.14
CA TYR A 11 1.72 -16.54 27.12
C TYR A 11 2.65 -16.98 28.26
N MET A 12 2.68 -18.27 28.61
CA MET A 12 3.63 -18.80 29.62
C MET A 12 5.01 -19.13 29.05
N ALA A 13 5.16 -19.29 27.73
CA ALA A 13 6.46 -19.51 27.10
C ALA A 13 7.28 -18.22 26.87
N LEU A 14 6.66 -17.03 26.97
CA LEU A 14 7.35 -15.74 26.82
C LEU A 14 7.80 -15.10 28.15
N SER A 15 7.51 -15.73 29.29
CA SER A 15 7.89 -15.22 30.63
C SER A 15 9.04 -16.01 31.29
N LEU A 16 9.69 -16.92 30.57
CA LEU A 16 10.85 -17.69 31.05
C LEU A 16 12.02 -17.55 30.06
N ASN A 17 12.58 -16.34 29.94
CA ASN A 17 13.93 -16.15 29.40
C ASN A 17 14.51 -14.79 29.83
N LEU A 18 14.64 -14.62 31.14
CA LEU A 18 15.51 -13.62 31.76
C LEU A 18 16.12 -14.27 33.01
N ASN A 19 17.24 -14.98 32.82
CA ASN A 19 18.34 -15.13 33.79
C ASN A 19 19.23 -16.32 33.41
N SER A 20 20.41 -16.04 32.85
CA SER A 20 21.69 -16.69 33.22
C SER A 20 22.81 -16.16 32.33
N CYS A 21 23.37 -15.02 32.75
CA CYS A 21 24.78 -14.74 32.50
C CYS A 21 25.41 -14.54 33.86
N SER A 22 25.89 -15.64 34.43
CA SER A 22 26.84 -15.64 35.54
C SER A 22 28.22 -15.56 34.92
N SER A 23 28.82 -14.37 35.01
CA SER A 23 30.26 -14.18 34.88
C SER A 23 30.88 -14.49 36.24
N GLU A 24 31.84 -15.41 36.25
CA GLU A 24 32.68 -15.68 37.41
C GLU A 24 33.65 -14.52 37.67
N LYS A 25 33.88 -14.36 38.96
CA LYS A 25 34.71 -13.39 39.68
C LYS A 25 36.12 -13.28 39.11
N GLU A 26 36.60 -12.04 38.99
CA GLU A 26 37.92 -11.71 39.52
C GLU A 26 37.87 -10.38 40.28
N GLU A 27 38.60 -10.39 41.37
CA GLU A 27 38.56 -9.54 42.54
C GLU A 27 39.80 -8.63 42.47
N LYS A 28 39.64 -7.31 42.59
CA LYS A 28 40.42 -6.43 43.49
C LYS A 28 40.35 -4.94 43.13
N GLU A 29 40.44 -4.17 44.23
CA GLU A 29 40.96 -2.81 44.38
C GLU A 29 40.09 -1.59 44.08
N SER A 30 39.48 -1.14 45.20
CA SER A 30 39.55 0.22 45.75
C SER A 30 38.92 1.37 44.93
N LYS A 31 37.69 1.71 45.33
CA LYS A 31 37.08 3.02 45.14
C LYS A 31 37.67 4.02 46.13
N GLU A 32 38.21 5.11 45.59
CA GLU A 32 38.42 6.37 46.28
C GLU A 32 37.23 7.32 45.99
N LYS A 33 36.64 7.82 47.08
CA LYS A 33 35.85 9.05 47.26
C LYS A 33 35.06 9.63 46.08
N VAL A 34 33.73 9.68 46.23
CA VAL A 34 32.98 10.94 46.03
C VAL A 34 31.93 11.06 47.12
N LYS A 35 32.02 12.14 47.88
CA LYS A 35 31.11 12.59 48.93
C LYS A 35 30.39 13.82 48.39
N GLN A 36 29.11 13.95 48.74
CA GLN A 36 28.30 15.18 48.76
C GLN A 36 27.86 15.66 47.37
N GLU A 37 26.60 16.04 47.13
CA GLU A 37 25.78 16.93 47.96
C GLU A 37 24.28 16.75 47.61
N GLU A 38 23.46 16.39 48.62
CA GLU A 38 22.07 16.84 48.68
C GLU A 38 22.08 18.28 49.21
N VAL A 39 21.26 19.17 48.63
CA VAL A 39 20.51 20.28 49.27
C VAL A 39 20.14 21.29 48.18
N HIS A 40 18.89 21.22 47.70
CA HIS A 40 17.94 22.34 47.75
C HIS A 40 16.65 22.02 46.99
N LYS A 41 15.63 21.64 47.76
CA LYS A 41 14.24 21.93 47.43
C LYS A 41 13.91 23.29 48.02
N LYS A 42 13.52 24.27 47.19
CA LYS A 42 12.34 25.12 47.41
C LYS A 42 12.16 26.12 46.27
N GLU A 43 10.90 26.22 45.88
CA GLU A 43 10.22 27.43 45.42
C GLU A 43 10.81 28.17 44.21
N GLU A 44 10.21 27.96 43.04
CA GLU A 44 9.57 29.07 42.34
C GLU A 44 8.52 28.55 41.36
N LYS A 45 7.31 29.08 41.53
CA LYS A 45 6.09 28.74 40.81
C LYS A 45 5.64 30.03 40.17
N GLU A 46 6.27 30.41 39.05
CA GLU A 46 5.84 31.54 38.24
C GLU A 46 5.68 31.18 36.77
N LYS A 47 4.44 31.40 36.33
CA LYS A 47 3.95 31.67 34.97
C LYS A 47 4.99 31.70 33.85
N SER A 48 4.86 30.74 32.94
CA SER A 48 5.19 30.94 31.53
C SER A 48 4.15 30.23 30.66
N THR A 49 3.00 30.88 30.50
CA THR A 49 2.11 30.64 29.36
C THR A 49 2.61 31.52 28.22
N ALA A 50 3.59 31.02 27.46
CA ALA A 50 3.92 31.56 26.16
C ALA A 50 2.81 31.12 25.18
N GLU A 51 1.83 31.99 24.99
CA GLU A 51 0.89 31.90 23.87
C GLU A 51 1.71 31.89 22.58
N THR A 52 1.71 30.74 21.91
CA THR A 52 2.22 30.65 20.54
C THR A 52 1.29 31.48 19.66
N PRO A 53 1.76 32.53 18.97
CA PRO A 53 0.90 33.29 18.07
C PRO A 53 0.52 32.39 16.91
N SER A 54 -0.72 31.91 16.92
CA SER A 54 -1.40 31.30 15.78
C SER A 54 -1.67 32.38 14.72
N SER A 55 -0.61 32.90 14.10
CA SER A 55 -0.74 33.68 12.88
C SER A 55 -1.14 32.73 11.75
N LYS A 56 -2.45 32.59 11.53
CA LYS A 56 -3.01 32.06 10.29
C LYS A 56 -2.67 33.02 9.15
N GLU A 57 -1.41 32.99 8.72
CA GLU A 57 -0.98 33.66 7.50
C GLU A 57 -1.59 32.87 6.35
N LYS A 58 -2.68 33.41 5.78
CA LYS A 58 -3.31 32.84 4.58
C LYS A 58 -2.31 32.98 3.43
N LYS A 59 -1.52 31.94 3.17
CA LYS A 59 -0.76 31.80 1.93
C LYS A 59 -1.76 31.79 0.76
N GLU A 60 -1.93 32.93 0.10
CA GLU A 60 -2.64 32.98 -1.17
C GLU A 60 -1.84 32.19 -2.20
N GLU A 61 -2.45 31.13 -2.75
CA GLU A 61 -1.85 30.38 -3.85
C GLU A 61 -1.69 31.31 -5.07
N GLU A 62 -0.44 31.52 -5.49
CA GLU A 62 -0.12 32.31 -6.67
C GLU A 62 -0.74 31.66 -7.91
N LYS A 63 -1.84 32.25 -8.42
CA LYS A 63 -2.54 31.74 -9.61
C LYS A 63 -1.66 31.93 -10.85
N VAL A 64 -1.15 30.82 -11.39
CA VAL A 64 -0.38 30.83 -12.65
C VAL A 64 -1.23 31.39 -13.79
N LYS A 65 -0.78 32.48 -14.42
CA LYS A 65 -1.42 33.06 -15.61
C LYS A 65 -1.12 32.18 -16.83
N LEU A 66 -2.17 31.64 -17.45
CA LEU A 66 -2.12 30.84 -18.67
C LEU A 66 -2.83 31.57 -19.81
N THR A 67 -2.25 31.53 -21.02
CA THR A 67 -2.94 31.95 -22.24
C THR A 67 -4.12 31.00 -22.52
N LYS A 68 -4.98 31.37 -23.47
CA LYS A 68 -6.16 30.54 -23.80
C LYS A 68 -5.72 29.20 -24.38
N GLU A 69 -4.72 29.19 -25.25
CA GLU A 69 -4.16 28.00 -25.88
C GLU A 69 -3.48 27.09 -24.86
N GLU A 70 -2.72 27.66 -23.92
CA GLU A 70 -2.08 26.91 -22.85
C GLU A 70 -3.11 26.29 -21.89
N LYS A 71 -4.20 27.00 -21.59
CA LYS A 71 -5.28 26.44 -20.76
C LYS A 71 -5.82 25.16 -21.38
N ASP A 72 -6.04 25.12 -22.68
CA ASP A 72 -6.58 23.93 -23.34
C ASP A 72 -5.58 22.76 -23.31
N ILE A 73 -4.29 23.04 -23.49
CA ILE A 73 -3.23 22.02 -23.42
C ILE A 73 -3.08 21.45 -22.02
N TYR A 74 -3.03 22.30 -21.00
CA TYR A 74 -2.71 21.88 -19.63
C TYR A 74 -3.94 21.38 -18.86
N LYS A 75 -5.16 21.87 -19.16
CA LYS A 75 -6.38 21.50 -18.43
C LYS A 75 -6.67 20.01 -18.47
N LYS A 76 -6.34 19.31 -19.57
CA LYS A 76 -6.52 17.86 -19.65
C LYS A 76 -5.58 17.06 -18.72
N TYR A 77 -4.57 17.68 -18.15
CA TYR A 77 -3.64 17.05 -17.20
C TYR A 77 -3.92 17.41 -15.73
N LEU A 78 -4.93 18.25 -15.44
CA LEU A 78 -5.31 18.66 -14.06
C LEU A 78 -6.17 17.62 -13.30
N GLY A 79 -6.35 16.43 -13.88
CA GLY A 79 -7.04 15.32 -13.24
C GLY A 79 -6.21 14.67 -12.13
N TYR A 80 -6.56 13.43 -11.80
CA TYR A 80 -5.75 12.62 -10.89
C TYR A 80 -4.56 11.97 -11.61
N PRO A 81 -3.46 11.64 -10.91
CA PRO A 81 -2.26 11.05 -11.50
C PRO A 81 -2.53 9.82 -12.40
N TRP A 82 -3.39 8.88 -11.96
CA TRP A 82 -3.73 7.68 -12.73
C TRP A 82 -4.48 7.98 -14.04
N GLU A 83 -5.17 9.12 -14.13
CA GLU A 83 -5.89 9.51 -15.35
C GLU A 83 -4.94 9.91 -16.48
N LEU A 84 -3.72 10.35 -16.14
CA LEU A 84 -2.70 10.72 -17.12
C LEU A 84 -2.29 9.52 -18.00
N LEU A 85 -2.40 8.29 -17.49
CA LEU A 85 -2.10 7.09 -18.26
C LEU A 85 -3.09 6.83 -19.41
N LYS A 86 -4.25 7.51 -19.42
CA LYS A 86 -5.20 7.48 -20.55
C LYS A 86 -4.66 8.26 -21.75
N ASP A 87 -3.82 9.28 -21.53
CA ASP A 87 -3.16 10.01 -22.61
C ASP A 87 -1.94 9.22 -23.11
N LYS A 88 -2.02 8.77 -24.37
CA LYS A 88 -0.97 7.93 -24.99
C LYS A 88 0.41 8.62 -25.02
N LYS A 89 0.46 9.95 -25.18
CA LYS A 89 1.74 10.69 -25.24
C LYS A 89 2.38 10.71 -23.86
N PHE A 90 1.61 11.06 -22.83
CA PHE A 90 2.09 11.01 -21.45
C PHE A 90 2.53 9.60 -21.06
N LYS A 91 1.67 8.58 -21.26
CA LYS A 91 1.98 7.18 -20.90
C LYS A 91 3.29 6.71 -21.51
N ASN A 92 3.54 6.98 -22.79
CA ASN A 92 4.78 6.58 -23.46
C ASN A 92 6.02 7.28 -22.88
N LEU A 93 5.93 8.58 -22.60
CA LEU A 93 7.02 9.33 -21.98
C LEU A 93 7.29 8.86 -20.56
N TYR A 94 6.24 8.64 -19.78
CA TYR A 94 6.31 8.16 -18.41
C TYR A 94 6.98 6.79 -18.32
N ILE A 95 6.49 5.80 -19.09
CA ILE A 95 7.06 4.45 -19.11
C ILE A 95 8.53 4.47 -19.54
N LYS A 96 8.89 5.33 -20.50
CA LYS A 96 10.29 5.53 -20.91
C LYS A 96 11.14 6.13 -19.79
N ALA A 97 10.62 7.11 -19.07
CA ALA A 97 11.34 7.79 -17.99
C ALA A 97 11.55 6.92 -16.75
N LEU A 98 10.64 5.99 -16.48
CA LEU A 98 10.76 5.06 -15.34
C LEU A 98 11.97 4.12 -15.45
N GLY A 99 12.36 3.72 -16.66
CA GLY A 99 13.42 2.72 -16.83
C GLY A 99 13.12 1.44 -16.03
N GLU A 100 14.03 1.05 -15.14
CA GLU A 100 13.86 -0.13 -14.30
C GLU A 100 12.77 -0.01 -13.23
N LEU A 101 12.45 1.21 -12.78
CA LEU A 101 11.33 1.46 -11.87
C LEU A 101 9.98 1.06 -12.50
N GLY A 102 9.91 0.93 -13.83
CA GLY A 102 8.75 0.40 -14.54
C GLY A 102 8.44 -1.07 -14.24
N ASN A 103 9.31 -1.74 -13.48
CA ASN A 103 9.08 -3.08 -12.93
C ASN A 103 8.45 -3.06 -11.53
N ILE A 104 8.18 -1.89 -10.94
CA ILE A 104 7.39 -1.73 -9.71
C ILE A 104 5.96 -1.35 -10.13
N PRO A 105 4.98 -2.28 -10.04
CA PRO A 105 3.64 -2.04 -10.56
C PRO A 105 2.93 -0.82 -10.02
N TRP A 106 2.99 -0.52 -8.71
CA TRP A 106 2.31 0.66 -8.20
C TRP A 106 2.85 1.98 -8.78
N ILE A 107 4.15 2.04 -9.08
CA ILE A 107 4.78 3.16 -9.79
C ILE A 107 4.34 3.12 -11.26
N ARG A 108 4.53 1.99 -11.95
CA ARG A 108 4.21 1.84 -13.38
C ARG A 108 2.76 2.21 -13.72
N ASN A 109 1.81 1.79 -12.88
CA ASN A 109 0.39 1.96 -13.09
C ASN A 109 -0.16 3.23 -12.42
N ILE A 110 0.66 3.96 -11.67
CA ILE A 110 0.23 5.10 -10.85
C ILE A 110 -1.02 4.69 -10.03
N SER A 111 -1.06 3.46 -9.52
CA SER A 111 -2.21 2.89 -8.79
C SER A 111 -2.29 3.37 -7.33
N ALA A 112 -1.73 4.56 -7.11
CA ALA A 112 -1.35 5.14 -5.85
C ALA A 112 -2.35 6.21 -5.40
N VAL A 113 -2.36 6.50 -4.10
CA VAL A 113 -3.12 7.63 -3.55
C VAL A 113 -2.41 8.91 -3.97
N GLY A 114 -3.15 9.87 -4.53
CA GLY A 114 -2.59 11.13 -4.99
C GLY A 114 -3.65 12.21 -5.08
N GLY A 115 -3.26 13.45 -4.82
CA GLY A 115 -4.11 14.62 -5.05
C GLY A 115 -4.27 14.91 -6.54
N LYS A 116 -5.13 15.89 -6.88
CA LYS A 116 -5.19 16.40 -8.26
C LYS A 116 -3.86 17.02 -8.65
N ASN A 117 -3.47 16.83 -9.90
CA ASN A 117 -2.28 17.44 -10.45
C ASN A 117 -2.41 18.96 -10.46
N LYS A 118 -1.29 19.67 -10.33
CA LYS A 118 -1.24 21.13 -10.29
C LYS A 118 -0.41 21.66 -11.45
N ILE A 119 -0.66 22.90 -11.87
CA ILE A 119 0.26 23.61 -12.79
C ILE A 119 1.16 24.49 -11.95
N VAL A 120 2.46 24.35 -12.12
CA VAL A 120 3.46 25.19 -11.45
C VAL A 120 4.27 25.95 -12.50
N SER A 121 4.61 27.20 -12.18
CA SER A 121 5.53 28.02 -12.97
C SER A 121 6.82 28.23 -12.18
N ILE A 122 7.94 27.84 -12.78
CA ILE A 122 9.28 27.88 -12.18
C ILE A 122 10.26 28.32 -13.26
N ASN A 123 10.99 29.40 -12.99
CA ASN A 123 11.93 30.02 -13.94
C ASN A 123 11.30 30.32 -15.31
N GLY A 124 10.06 30.80 -15.31
CA GLY A 124 9.30 31.13 -16.52
C GLY A 124 8.77 29.91 -17.30
N LYS A 125 9.10 28.68 -16.88
CA LYS A 125 8.61 27.44 -17.49
C LYS A 125 7.42 26.88 -16.72
N LYS A 126 6.48 26.28 -17.45
CA LYS A 126 5.27 25.66 -16.90
C LYS A 126 5.42 24.15 -16.88
N TYR A 127 4.92 23.56 -15.80
CA TYR A 127 4.93 22.12 -15.60
C TYR A 127 3.60 21.65 -15.02
N VAL A 128 3.22 20.43 -15.36
CA VAL A 128 2.25 19.65 -14.60
C VAL A 128 3.02 18.97 -13.46
N TYR A 129 2.74 19.40 -12.23
CA TYR A 129 3.25 18.79 -11.01
C TYR A 129 2.33 17.67 -10.56
N ILE A 130 2.92 16.49 -10.39
CA ILE A 130 2.24 15.22 -10.16
C ILE A 130 2.85 14.59 -8.92
N THR A 131 2.01 14.24 -7.95
CA THR A 131 2.42 13.54 -6.74
C THR A 131 1.52 12.35 -6.49
N PHE A 132 2.11 11.24 -6.08
CA PHE A 132 1.38 10.05 -5.66
C PHE A 132 2.25 9.19 -4.76
N CYS A 133 1.63 8.42 -3.89
CA CYS A 133 2.31 7.57 -2.92
C CYS A 133 1.84 6.13 -2.97
N LYS A 134 2.72 5.21 -2.58
CA LYS A 134 2.36 3.80 -2.49
C LYS A 134 1.14 3.63 -1.59
N PRO A 135 0.12 2.85 -2.01
CA PRO A 135 -1.07 2.61 -1.19
C PRO A 135 -0.70 2.15 0.21
N HIS A 136 -1.19 2.86 1.24
CA HIS A 136 -0.94 2.63 2.67
C HIS A 136 0.47 2.93 3.19
N PHE A 137 1.35 3.48 2.35
CA PHE A 137 2.75 3.80 2.67
C PHE A 137 3.07 5.23 2.18
N CYS A 138 2.18 6.18 2.48
CA CYS A 138 2.28 7.55 1.96
C CYS A 138 3.25 8.45 2.69
N ASP A 139 3.62 8.07 3.90
CA ASP A 139 4.71 8.63 4.68
C ASP A 139 6.07 8.15 4.16
N THR A 140 6.14 6.90 3.71
CA THR A 140 7.41 6.19 3.48
C THR A 140 7.80 6.02 2.02
N GLU A 141 6.85 5.93 1.08
CA GLU A 141 7.13 5.68 -0.35
C GLU A 141 6.32 6.60 -1.26
N MET A 142 6.99 7.56 -1.91
CA MET A 142 6.33 8.63 -2.66
C MET A 142 7.02 8.96 -3.98
N VAL A 143 6.26 9.40 -4.97
CA VAL A 143 6.78 9.85 -6.26
C VAL A 143 6.38 11.30 -6.51
N TYR A 144 7.37 12.10 -6.91
CA TYR A 144 7.23 13.49 -7.29
C TYR A 144 7.70 13.66 -8.74
N LEU A 145 6.84 14.12 -9.64
CA LEU A 145 7.17 14.32 -11.05
C LEU A 145 6.83 15.73 -11.51
N LEU A 146 7.62 16.23 -12.45
CA LEU A 146 7.28 17.35 -13.31
C LEU A 146 7.18 16.86 -14.75
N PHE A 147 6.05 17.17 -15.37
CA PHE A 147 5.82 16.91 -16.78
C PHE A 147 5.67 18.23 -17.53
N SER A 148 6.47 18.44 -18.58
CA SER A 148 6.32 19.53 -19.53
C SER A 148 5.71 19.00 -20.83
N PRO A 149 4.42 19.30 -21.10
CA PRO A 149 3.77 18.91 -22.36
C PRO A 149 4.48 19.49 -23.59
N ASP A 150 4.97 20.72 -23.48
CA ASP A 150 5.57 21.49 -24.58
C ASP A 150 6.95 20.91 -24.95
N GLU A 151 7.78 20.63 -23.95
CA GLU A 151 9.11 20.03 -24.14
C GLU A 151 9.04 18.51 -24.32
N LYS A 152 7.86 17.90 -24.17
CA LYS A 152 7.64 16.44 -24.17
C LYS A 152 8.61 15.72 -23.21
N LYS A 153 8.82 16.31 -22.05
CA LYS A 153 9.79 15.84 -21.05
C LYS A 153 9.09 15.55 -19.73
N ILE A 154 9.51 14.48 -19.07
CA ILE A 154 9.09 14.15 -17.71
C ILE A 154 10.32 13.76 -16.91
N PHE A 155 10.42 14.29 -15.69
CA PHE A 155 11.46 13.95 -14.75
C PHE A 155 10.95 14.05 -13.32
N GLY A 156 11.65 13.46 -12.37
CA GLY A 156 11.23 13.46 -10.99
C GLY A 156 12.09 12.59 -10.09
N VAL A 157 11.54 12.28 -8.92
CA VAL A 157 12.16 11.36 -7.96
C VAL A 157 11.13 10.40 -7.38
N TYR A 158 11.56 9.18 -7.15
CA TYR A 158 10.92 8.25 -6.22
C TYR A 158 11.67 8.32 -4.88
N LEU A 159 10.98 8.71 -3.82
CA LEU A 159 11.50 8.81 -2.46
C LEU A 159 11.09 7.59 -1.63
N ILE A 160 12.04 7.14 -0.81
CA ILE A 160 11.87 6.03 0.12
C ILE A 160 12.46 6.46 1.46
N GLU A 161 11.63 6.48 2.49
CA GLU A 161 12.09 6.65 3.86
C GLU A 161 12.85 5.39 4.32
N SER A 162 14.05 5.61 4.86
CA SER A 162 14.90 4.63 5.53
C SER A 162 15.06 5.08 6.98
N ASP A 163 15.44 4.17 7.89
CA ASP A 163 15.51 4.33 9.36
C ASP A 163 15.72 5.73 9.97
N TYR A 164 16.48 6.63 9.31
CA TYR A 164 16.65 8.03 9.74
C TYR A 164 16.73 9.07 8.61
N ASP A 165 16.53 8.70 7.33
CA ASP A 165 16.70 9.61 6.19
C ASP A 165 15.94 9.14 4.95
N PHE A 166 15.82 10.00 3.94
CA PHE A 166 15.27 9.66 2.64
C PHE A 166 16.36 9.21 1.67
N ALA A 167 16.07 8.12 0.97
CA ALA A 167 16.70 7.78 -0.28
C ALA A 167 15.87 8.28 -1.46
N LYS A 168 16.53 8.66 -2.56
CA LYS A 168 15.88 9.02 -3.81
C LYS A 168 16.38 8.21 -4.99
N ILE A 169 15.48 7.90 -5.90
CA ILE A 169 15.78 7.30 -7.20
C ILE A 169 15.29 8.24 -8.29
N PRO A 170 16.19 8.82 -9.10
CA PRO A 170 15.80 9.75 -10.15
C PRO A 170 14.96 9.07 -11.26
N ILE A 171 13.86 9.72 -11.66
CA ILE A 171 13.00 9.31 -12.77
C ILE A 171 13.26 10.25 -13.95
N GLY A 172 13.53 9.71 -15.15
CA GLY A 172 13.77 10.52 -16.35
C GLY A 172 15.16 11.16 -16.44
N LYS A 173 16.11 10.76 -15.57
CA LYS A 173 17.50 11.26 -15.53
C LYS A 173 17.59 12.80 -15.44
N PRO A 174 16.97 13.43 -14.43
CA PRO A 174 17.01 14.89 -14.25
C PRO A 174 18.45 15.39 -14.07
N SER A 175 18.75 16.59 -14.58
CA SER A 175 19.96 17.32 -14.19
C SER A 175 19.82 17.89 -12.77
N GLU A 176 20.92 18.43 -12.20
CA GLU A 176 20.88 19.08 -10.90
C GLU A 176 19.95 20.31 -10.89
N GLU A 177 19.92 21.08 -11.98
CA GLU A 177 19.01 22.21 -12.16
C GLU A 177 17.55 21.74 -12.18
N GLU A 178 17.28 20.61 -12.83
CA GLU A 178 15.93 20.04 -12.87
C GLU A 178 15.49 19.54 -11.49
N LEU A 179 16.40 18.99 -10.69
CA LEU A 179 16.11 18.66 -9.29
C LEU A 179 15.82 19.90 -8.45
N LYS A 180 16.52 21.02 -8.68
CA LYS A 180 16.19 22.31 -8.04
C LYS A 180 14.80 22.81 -8.45
N VAL A 181 14.45 22.69 -9.73
CA VAL A 181 13.10 23.02 -10.21
C VAL A 181 12.04 22.12 -9.55
N LEU A 182 12.30 20.82 -9.40
CA LEU A 182 11.41 19.90 -8.69
C LEU A 182 11.27 20.28 -7.21
N ALA A 183 12.38 20.59 -6.53
CA ALA A 183 12.39 21.00 -5.13
C ALA A 183 11.58 22.29 -4.89
N GLU A 184 11.68 23.27 -5.80
CA GLU A 184 10.84 24.47 -5.77
C GLU A 184 9.35 24.17 -6.02
N ALA A 185 9.02 23.18 -6.85
CA ALA A 185 7.63 22.74 -7.01
C ALA A 185 7.08 22.13 -5.71
N VAL A 186 7.88 21.27 -5.07
CA VAL A 186 7.57 20.65 -3.77
C VAL A 186 7.35 21.70 -2.69
N LYS A 187 8.22 22.72 -2.61
CA LYS A 187 8.09 23.85 -1.68
C LYS A 187 6.76 24.60 -1.81
N LYS A 188 6.24 24.72 -3.03
CA LYS A 188 4.97 25.40 -3.33
C LYS A 188 3.75 24.53 -2.99
N ASP A 189 3.91 23.22 -2.84
CA ASP A 189 2.82 22.32 -2.50
C ASP A 189 2.65 22.22 -0.97
N ILE A 190 1.67 22.95 -0.44
CA ILE A 190 1.33 22.92 0.98
C ILE A 190 0.93 21.54 1.51
N ASN A 191 0.58 20.61 0.62
CA ASN A 191 0.19 19.24 0.98
C ASN A 191 1.34 18.24 0.77
N SER A 192 2.55 18.69 0.45
CA SER A 192 3.69 17.80 0.33
C SER A 192 4.08 17.24 1.69
N PHE A 193 4.34 15.93 1.74
CA PHE A 193 4.85 15.24 2.94
C PHE A 193 6.33 15.52 3.21
N VAL A 194 7.10 15.92 2.18
CA VAL A 194 8.51 16.30 2.32
C VAL A 194 8.74 17.76 1.97
N ASN A 195 9.82 18.31 2.52
CA ASN A 195 10.33 19.63 2.15
C ASN A 195 11.21 19.57 0.89
N ALA A 196 11.58 20.75 0.39
CA ALA A 196 12.42 20.89 -0.79
C ALA A 196 13.83 20.35 -0.56
N GLU A 197 14.33 20.48 0.67
CA GLU A 197 15.65 20.06 1.09
C GLU A 197 15.82 18.55 0.92
N VAL A 198 14.82 17.75 1.31
CA VAL A 198 14.81 16.28 1.13
C VAL A 198 15.02 15.89 -0.35
N ILE A 199 14.38 16.58 -1.30
CA ILE A 199 14.57 16.31 -2.74
C ILE A 199 16.04 16.48 -3.14
N LEU A 200 16.72 17.48 -2.57
CA LEU A 200 18.09 17.83 -2.92
C LEU A 200 19.11 16.98 -2.16
N SER A 201 18.91 16.74 -0.86
CA SER A 201 19.86 16.06 0.03
C SER A 201 19.72 14.55 0.07
N ALA A 202 18.54 13.99 -0.23
CA ALA A 202 18.32 12.54 -0.16
C ALA A 202 19.38 11.76 -0.95
N LYS A 203 19.85 10.66 -0.36
CA LYS A 203 20.89 9.81 -0.95
C LYS A 203 20.38 9.21 -2.26
N ASN A 204 21.16 9.35 -3.33
CA ASN A 204 20.85 8.67 -4.59
C ASN A 204 21.00 7.15 -4.42
N LEU A 205 19.92 6.42 -4.67
CA LEU A 205 19.92 4.97 -4.86
C LEU A 205 19.77 4.63 -6.33
N LYS A 206 20.34 3.51 -6.74
CA LYS A 206 20.07 2.93 -8.05
C LYS A 206 18.86 1.99 -7.96
N PRO A 207 18.06 1.83 -9.03
CA PRO A 207 16.96 0.87 -9.03
C PRO A 207 17.37 -0.56 -8.65
N GLU A 208 18.59 -0.98 -8.97
CA GLU A 208 19.11 -2.30 -8.67
C GLU A 208 19.31 -2.50 -7.15
N ASP A 209 19.62 -1.43 -6.41
CA ASP A 209 19.81 -1.46 -4.95
C ASP A 209 18.51 -1.79 -4.21
N LEU A 210 17.36 -1.55 -4.83
CA LEU A 210 16.05 -1.95 -4.32
C LEU A 210 15.75 -3.44 -4.51
N GLY A 211 16.67 -4.18 -5.15
CA GLY A 211 16.42 -5.56 -5.53
C GLY A 211 15.24 -5.68 -6.49
N ILE A 212 14.97 -4.66 -7.32
CA ILE A 212 13.93 -4.68 -8.35
C ILE A 212 14.34 -5.73 -9.38
N LYS A 213 13.96 -6.98 -9.12
CA LYS A 213 14.00 -8.01 -10.15
C LYS A 213 12.94 -7.63 -11.17
N LYS A 214 13.33 -7.60 -12.44
CA LYS A 214 12.40 -7.44 -13.57
C LYS A 214 11.25 -8.43 -13.39
N LEU A 215 10.09 -7.94 -12.98
CA LEU A 215 8.91 -8.78 -12.83
C LEU A 215 8.59 -9.35 -14.21
N LYS A 216 8.30 -10.64 -14.27
CA LYS A 216 7.80 -11.26 -15.50
C LYS A 216 6.31 -10.93 -15.64
N PRO A 217 5.77 -10.81 -16.86
CA PRO A 217 4.33 -10.71 -17.06
C PRO A 217 3.64 -11.88 -16.36
N CYS A 218 2.53 -11.60 -15.67
CA CYS A 218 1.72 -12.65 -15.09
C CYS A 218 1.14 -13.53 -16.21
N PRO A 219 1.19 -14.86 -16.09
CA PRO A 219 0.60 -15.76 -17.07
C PRO A 219 -0.93 -15.78 -16.91
N ILE A 220 -1.63 -14.69 -17.23
CA ILE A 220 -3.07 -14.53 -17.00
C ILE A 220 -3.87 -15.43 -17.94
N LEU A 221 -4.77 -16.23 -17.38
CA LEU A 221 -5.79 -16.97 -18.13
C LEU A 221 -7.04 -16.14 -18.33
N LYS A 222 -7.63 -15.64 -17.23
CA LYS A 222 -8.84 -14.80 -17.25
C LYS A 222 -8.95 -13.97 -15.99
N LYS A 223 -9.57 -12.79 -16.11
CA LYS A 223 -10.05 -12.02 -14.96
C LYS A 223 -11.25 -12.73 -14.33
N VAL A 224 -11.28 -12.79 -13.01
CA VAL A 224 -12.42 -13.32 -12.25
C VAL A 224 -13.46 -12.21 -12.10
N GLN A 225 -14.71 -12.52 -12.43
CA GLN A 225 -15.84 -11.62 -12.26
C GLN A 225 -16.55 -12.00 -10.98
N PHE A 226 -16.80 -11.01 -10.14
CA PHE A 226 -17.54 -11.20 -8.89
C PHE A 226 -18.96 -10.68 -9.03
N THR A 227 -19.87 -11.38 -8.38
CA THR A 227 -21.27 -11.01 -8.24
C THR A 227 -21.57 -10.75 -6.77
N THR A 228 -22.39 -9.75 -6.46
CA THR A 228 -22.83 -9.50 -5.08
C THR A 228 -23.68 -10.66 -4.57
N GLY A 229 -23.54 -11.04 -3.30
CA GLY A 229 -24.16 -12.24 -2.77
C GLY A 229 -25.69 -12.20 -2.72
N ASN A 230 -26.31 -11.04 -2.87
CA ASN A 230 -27.76 -10.85 -2.98
C ASN A 230 -28.29 -10.98 -4.42
N ASP A 231 -27.44 -11.14 -5.42
CA ASP A 231 -27.85 -11.37 -6.81
C ASP A 231 -28.47 -12.76 -6.96
N GLU A 232 -29.56 -12.84 -7.73
CA GLU A 232 -30.35 -14.07 -7.87
C GLU A 232 -29.53 -15.23 -8.47
N SER A 233 -28.53 -14.94 -9.30
CA SER A 233 -27.66 -15.96 -9.92
C SER A 233 -26.76 -16.69 -8.91
N VAL A 234 -26.45 -16.07 -7.76
CA VAL A 234 -25.58 -16.65 -6.73
C VAL A 234 -26.25 -16.83 -5.37
N LYS A 235 -27.47 -16.31 -5.18
CA LYS A 235 -28.20 -16.33 -3.90
C LYS A 235 -28.21 -17.68 -3.18
N SER A 236 -28.56 -18.76 -3.90
CA SER A 236 -28.56 -20.11 -3.33
C SER A 236 -27.17 -20.56 -2.83
N ILE A 237 -26.12 -20.19 -3.55
CA ILE A 237 -24.74 -20.46 -3.16
C ILE A 237 -24.36 -19.59 -1.97
N THR A 238 -24.72 -18.31 -1.98
CA THR A 238 -24.49 -17.37 -0.88
C THR A 238 -25.07 -17.89 0.43
N GLU A 239 -26.34 -18.28 0.46
CA GLU A 239 -27.00 -18.79 1.66
C GLU A 239 -26.30 -20.04 2.22
N LYS A 240 -25.89 -20.95 1.33
CA LYS A 240 -25.16 -22.16 1.70
C LYS A 240 -23.78 -21.85 2.30
N ILE A 241 -23.05 -20.90 1.72
CA ILE A 241 -21.71 -20.53 2.17
C ILE A 241 -21.75 -19.62 3.39
N TYR A 242 -22.73 -18.73 3.51
CA TYR A 242 -22.87 -17.79 4.62
C TYR A 242 -22.91 -18.51 5.97
N ASN A 243 -23.81 -19.48 6.13
CA ASN A 243 -23.93 -20.23 7.39
C ASN A 243 -22.64 -21.00 7.73
N LYS A 244 -21.98 -21.52 6.69
CA LYS A 244 -20.68 -22.20 6.85
C LYS A 244 -19.60 -21.22 7.27
N PHE A 245 -19.53 -20.06 6.64
CA PHE A 245 -18.57 -18.99 6.92
C PHE A 245 -18.71 -18.47 8.36
N ILE A 246 -19.93 -18.12 8.79
CA ILE A 246 -20.21 -17.66 10.16
C ILE A 246 -19.72 -18.68 11.19
N LYS A 247 -19.99 -19.97 10.95
CA LYS A 247 -19.54 -21.05 11.83
C LYS A 247 -18.03 -21.26 11.81
N GLU A 248 -17.40 -21.18 10.65
CA GLU A 248 -15.95 -21.39 10.50
C GLU A 248 -15.12 -20.24 11.09
N GLN A 249 -15.65 -19.02 11.06
CA GLN A 249 -15.03 -17.84 11.64
C GLN A 249 -15.47 -17.55 13.08
N ASP A 250 -16.33 -18.40 13.66
CA ASP A 250 -16.87 -18.24 15.02
C ASP A 250 -17.53 -16.86 15.25
N ILE A 251 -18.24 -16.35 14.23
CA ILE A 251 -18.85 -15.02 14.27
C ILE A 251 -20.16 -15.05 15.07
N ASN A 252 -20.26 -14.19 16.07
CA ASN A 252 -21.48 -13.98 16.86
C ASN A 252 -22.32 -12.83 16.28
N LEU A 253 -23.36 -13.16 15.50
CA LEU A 253 -24.21 -12.18 14.85
C LEU A 253 -24.95 -11.24 15.83
N GLU A 254 -25.30 -11.72 17.02
CA GLU A 254 -25.96 -10.89 18.05
C GLU A 254 -25.00 -9.86 18.65
N GLU A 255 -23.72 -10.20 18.77
CA GLU A 255 -22.69 -9.28 19.22
C GLU A 255 -22.42 -8.18 18.19
N LEU A 256 -22.34 -8.54 16.89
CA LEU A 256 -22.25 -7.55 15.82
C LEU A 256 -23.40 -6.57 15.85
N LYS A 257 -24.63 -7.08 16.01
CA LYS A 257 -25.83 -6.26 16.08
C LYS A 257 -25.79 -5.27 17.24
N LYS A 258 -25.26 -5.67 18.41
CA LYS A 258 -25.08 -4.78 19.57
C LYS A 258 -24.08 -3.65 19.30
N LEU A 259 -23.11 -3.89 18.42
CA LEU A 259 -22.13 -2.89 17.97
C LEU A 259 -22.65 -2.03 16.80
N GLY A 260 -23.92 -2.21 16.38
CA GLY A 260 -24.47 -1.52 15.21
C GLY A 260 -23.87 -1.99 13.88
N LEU A 261 -23.26 -3.19 13.87
CA LEU A 261 -22.69 -3.82 12.69
C LEU A 261 -23.64 -4.93 12.21
N SER A 262 -23.70 -5.13 10.89
CA SER A 262 -24.37 -6.28 10.29
C SER A 262 -23.47 -6.93 9.25
N LEU A 263 -23.76 -8.20 8.97
CA LEU A 263 -23.15 -8.94 7.88
C LEU A 263 -24.27 -9.58 7.06
N GLU A 264 -24.51 -9.04 5.87
CA GLU A 264 -25.62 -9.40 5.00
C GLU A 264 -25.13 -9.95 3.67
N ALA A 265 -26.02 -10.56 2.89
CA ALA A 265 -25.68 -11.13 1.58
C ALA A 265 -25.05 -10.10 0.61
N LYS A 266 -25.45 -8.83 0.71
CA LYS A 266 -24.91 -7.73 -0.10
C LYS A 266 -23.43 -7.40 0.21
N ASP A 267 -22.95 -7.81 1.39
CA ASP A 267 -21.58 -7.59 1.83
C ASP A 267 -20.64 -8.69 1.33
N PHE A 268 -21.14 -9.65 0.54
CA PHE A 268 -20.33 -10.71 -0.04
C PHE A 268 -20.14 -10.50 -1.53
N LEU A 269 -18.93 -10.75 -2.00
CA LEU A 269 -18.63 -10.89 -3.42
C LEU A 269 -18.29 -12.36 -3.70
N ILE A 270 -18.98 -12.95 -4.66
CA ILE A 270 -18.88 -14.36 -4.99
C ILE A 270 -18.46 -14.52 -6.44
N ALA A 271 -17.50 -15.38 -6.69
CA ALA A 271 -17.17 -15.84 -8.02
C ALA A 271 -17.12 -17.36 -8.07
N THR A 272 -17.74 -17.95 -9.09
CA THR A 272 -17.59 -19.36 -9.41
C THR A 272 -16.41 -19.53 -10.39
N VAL A 273 -15.47 -20.40 -10.04
CA VAL A 273 -14.25 -20.62 -10.82
C VAL A 273 -13.90 -22.10 -10.80
N ASN A 274 -13.27 -22.59 -11.87
CA ASN A 274 -12.75 -23.95 -11.87
C ASN A 274 -11.23 -23.93 -11.68
N LEU A 275 -10.77 -24.24 -10.46
CA LEU A 275 -9.36 -24.13 -10.08
C LEU A 275 -8.56 -25.36 -10.49
N ASN A 276 -9.13 -26.56 -10.48
CA ASN A 276 -8.39 -27.81 -10.75
C ASN A 276 -8.69 -28.44 -12.13
N SER A 277 -9.66 -27.91 -12.87
CA SER A 277 -10.17 -28.39 -14.16
C SER A 277 -10.94 -29.71 -14.08
N ASP A 278 -11.62 -29.99 -12.97
CA ASP A 278 -12.44 -31.18 -12.78
C ASP A 278 -13.92 -31.03 -13.20
N ARG A 279 -14.26 -29.91 -13.85
CA ARG A 279 -15.62 -29.46 -14.22
C ARG A 279 -16.53 -29.08 -13.04
N ALA A 280 -16.13 -29.27 -11.78
CA ALA A 280 -16.83 -28.69 -10.65
C ALA A 280 -16.43 -27.22 -10.47
N GLU A 281 -17.39 -26.39 -10.06
CA GLU A 281 -17.11 -24.98 -9.75
C GLU A 281 -16.73 -24.84 -8.28
N ASP A 282 -15.52 -24.32 -8.05
CA ASP A 282 -15.03 -23.81 -6.78
C ASP A 282 -15.52 -22.37 -6.58
N LEU A 283 -15.40 -21.86 -5.36
CA LEU A 283 -15.83 -20.50 -5.03
C LEU A 283 -14.66 -19.67 -4.55
N VAL A 284 -14.61 -18.42 -5.02
CA VAL A 284 -13.91 -17.32 -4.37
C VAL A 284 -14.97 -16.47 -3.67
N PHE A 285 -14.80 -16.26 -2.37
CA PHE A 285 -15.75 -15.58 -1.50
C PHE A 285 -15.02 -14.45 -0.77
N ILE A 286 -15.35 -13.20 -1.07
CA ILE A 286 -14.76 -12.03 -0.42
C ILE A 286 -15.81 -11.41 0.50
N VAL A 287 -15.40 -11.04 1.70
CA VAL A 287 -16.27 -10.32 2.65
C VAL A 287 -15.96 -8.84 2.59
N ASN A 288 -16.80 -8.10 1.87
CA ASN A 288 -16.74 -6.66 1.69
C ASN A 288 -17.63 -5.93 2.72
N SER A 289 -17.25 -6.04 3.99
CA SER A 289 -17.95 -5.40 5.12
C SER A 289 -16.97 -4.58 5.94
N SER A 290 -17.41 -3.45 6.49
CA SER A 290 -16.62 -2.64 7.45
C SER A 290 -16.21 -3.42 8.70
N TYR A 291 -16.90 -4.52 9.02
CA TYR A 291 -16.54 -5.40 10.12
C TYR A 291 -15.26 -6.22 9.84
N MET A 292 -15.07 -6.66 8.59
CA MET A 292 -13.99 -7.58 8.21
C MET A 292 -12.88 -6.91 7.38
N CYS A 293 -13.21 -5.86 6.64
CA CYS A 293 -12.25 -5.09 5.85
C CYS A 293 -11.58 -4.03 6.71
N GLY A 294 -10.26 -3.96 6.61
CA GLY A 294 -9.46 -2.88 7.18
C GLY A 294 -8.75 -2.09 6.10
N THR A 295 -7.85 -1.20 6.52
CA THR A 295 -6.94 -0.51 5.61
C THR A 295 -6.07 -1.49 4.81
N GLY A 296 -5.73 -2.66 5.38
CA GLY A 296 -4.98 -3.70 4.69
C GLY A 296 -5.74 -4.43 3.56
N GLY A 297 -7.04 -4.18 3.40
CA GLY A 297 -7.91 -4.84 2.42
C GLY A 297 -8.97 -5.73 3.06
N CYS A 298 -9.72 -6.42 2.21
CA CYS A 298 -10.78 -7.35 2.60
C CYS A 298 -10.28 -8.81 2.54
N PRO A 299 -10.70 -9.66 3.49
CA PRO A 299 -10.33 -11.07 3.46
C PRO A 299 -11.04 -11.80 2.31
N ALA A 300 -10.30 -12.66 1.61
CA ALA A 300 -10.81 -13.56 0.61
C ALA A 300 -10.71 -15.00 1.09
N PHE A 301 -11.72 -15.80 0.79
CA PHE A 301 -11.81 -17.21 1.14
C PHE A 301 -12.01 -18.02 -0.13
N ILE A 302 -11.40 -19.21 -0.17
CA ILE A 302 -11.59 -20.14 -1.28
C ILE A 302 -12.30 -21.37 -0.76
N TYR A 303 -13.34 -21.79 -1.44
CA TYR A 303 -14.03 -23.03 -1.16
C TYR A 303 -13.91 -23.99 -2.32
N ILE A 304 -13.25 -25.12 -2.10
CA ILE A 304 -13.12 -26.16 -3.11
C ILE A 304 -14.35 -27.04 -3.10
N ASN A 305 -14.91 -27.27 -4.28
CA ASN A 305 -16.07 -28.12 -4.45
C ASN A 305 -15.65 -29.57 -4.68
N LYS A 306 -16.02 -30.44 -3.74
CA LYS A 306 -15.88 -31.89 -3.90
C LYS A 306 -17.27 -32.52 -3.83
N ARG A 307 -17.81 -32.89 -4.99
CA ARG A 307 -19.13 -33.55 -5.11
C ARG A 307 -20.24 -32.73 -4.40
N ASN A 308 -20.36 -31.46 -4.73
CA ASN A 308 -21.31 -30.49 -4.17
C ASN A 308 -21.11 -30.19 -2.66
N LYS A 309 -19.96 -30.56 -2.11
CA LYS A 309 -19.53 -30.18 -0.75
C LYS A 309 -18.37 -29.21 -0.83
N TYR A 310 -18.60 -28.00 -0.35
CA TYR A 310 -17.61 -26.95 -0.28
C TYR A 310 -16.74 -27.12 0.96
N LYS A 311 -15.42 -27.15 0.77
CA LYS A 311 -14.43 -27.16 1.85
C LYS A 311 -13.59 -25.88 1.75
N SER A 312 -13.56 -25.09 2.82
CA SER A 312 -12.71 -23.91 2.87
C SER A 312 -11.24 -24.30 2.80
N ILE A 313 -10.51 -23.46 2.09
CA ILE A 313 -9.07 -23.45 1.99
C ILE A 313 -8.63 -22.06 2.45
N ASP A 314 -7.73 -22.05 3.42
CA ASP A 314 -7.13 -20.83 3.93
C ASP A 314 -6.46 -20.05 2.79
N VAL A 315 -6.65 -18.73 2.79
CA VAL A 315 -5.97 -17.80 1.88
C VAL A 315 -5.34 -16.75 2.77
N SER A 316 -4.01 -16.70 2.76
CA SER A 316 -3.26 -15.81 3.65
C SER A 316 -3.12 -14.40 3.09
N VAL A 317 -4.14 -13.86 2.39
CA VAL A 317 -4.04 -12.56 1.71
C VAL A 317 -5.30 -11.72 1.88
N LEU A 318 -5.07 -10.43 2.13
CA LEU A 318 -6.07 -9.37 2.10
C LEU A 318 -6.07 -8.73 0.71
N LEU A 319 -7.25 -8.63 0.09
CA LEU A 319 -7.44 -7.99 -1.20
C LEU A 319 -7.69 -6.50 -0.99
N GLN A 320 -6.76 -5.66 -1.39
CA GLN A 320 -6.93 -4.20 -1.36
C GLN A 320 -7.76 -3.70 -2.54
N ASN A 321 -7.71 -4.41 -3.67
CA ASN A 321 -8.47 -4.07 -4.85
C ASN A 321 -9.19 -5.30 -5.39
N MET A 322 -10.51 -5.32 -5.20
CA MET A 322 -11.37 -6.44 -5.59
C MET A 322 -11.48 -6.61 -7.12
N ASP A 323 -11.12 -5.58 -7.89
CA ASP A 323 -11.04 -5.66 -9.34
C ASP A 323 -9.79 -6.42 -9.84
N TYR A 324 -8.84 -6.75 -8.96
CA TYR A 324 -7.59 -7.41 -9.33
C TYR A 324 -7.53 -8.84 -8.82
N PHE A 325 -8.41 -9.67 -9.39
CA PHE A 325 -8.36 -11.11 -9.18
C PHE A 325 -8.36 -11.83 -10.53
N TYR A 326 -7.30 -12.59 -10.81
CA TYR A 326 -7.14 -13.33 -12.06
C TYR A 326 -6.78 -14.78 -11.79
N LEU A 327 -7.23 -15.66 -12.68
CA LEU A 327 -6.72 -17.02 -12.74
C LEU A 327 -5.47 -17.06 -13.61
N SER A 328 -4.47 -17.79 -13.16
CA SER A 328 -3.28 -18.08 -13.94
C SER A 328 -3.49 -19.21 -14.96
N LYS A 329 -2.73 -19.17 -16.05
CA LYS A 329 -2.51 -20.30 -16.97
C LYS A 329 -1.73 -21.42 -16.30
N THR A 330 -0.90 -21.09 -15.30
CA THR A 330 -0.11 -22.05 -14.52
C THR A 330 -0.94 -22.69 -13.41
N LYS A 331 -0.52 -23.90 -13.03
CA LYS A 331 -1.07 -24.65 -11.90
C LYS A 331 0.06 -25.09 -10.98
N THR A 332 -0.21 -25.11 -9.68
CA THR A 332 0.64 -25.72 -8.65
C THR A 332 -0.19 -26.76 -7.90
N ASN A 333 0.34 -27.98 -7.76
CA ASN A 333 -0.36 -29.09 -7.09
C ASN A 333 -1.77 -29.37 -7.66
N GLY A 334 -1.94 -29.23 -8.97
CA GLY A 334 -3.19 -29.49 -9.67
C GLY A 334 -4.20 -28.32 -9.66
N TYR A 335 -3.97 -27.26 -8.87
CA TYR A 335 -4.85 -26.09 -8.78
C TYR A 335 -4.23 -24.89 -9.48
N ARG A 336 -5.06 -24.05 -10.11
CA ARG A 336 -4.64 -22.81 -10.75
C ARG A 336 -4.02 -21.87 -9.72
N ASP A 337 -2.92 -21.26 -10.12
CA ASP A 337 -2.34 -20.16 -9.37
C ASP A 337 -3.26 -18.93 -9.48
N LEU A 338 -3.27 -18.10 -8.45
CA LEU A 338 -4.17 -16.95 -8.35
C LEU A 338 -3.34 -15.67 -8.36
N ILE A 339 -3.77 -14.68 -9.14
CA ILE A 339 -3.13 -13.37 -9.16
C ILE A 339 -4.10 -12.43 -8.46
N VAL A 340 -3.72 -11.95 -7.28
CA VAL A 340 -4.63 -11.32 -6.30
C VAL A 340 -4.37 -9.82 -6.09
N ASN A 341 -3.41 -9.28 -6.82
CA ASN A 341 -3.19 -7.86 -7.09
C ASN A 341 -2.25 -7.74 -8.30
N ASP A 342 -1.74 -6.54 -8.57
CA ASP A 342 -0.81 -6.27 -9.67
C ASP A 342 0.56 -6.97 -9.56
N GLU A 343 0.87 -7.55 -8.40
CA GLU A 343 2.22 -8.03 -8.06
C GLU A 343 2.27 -9.45 -7.55
N LEU A 344 1.17 -10.01 -7.06
CA LEU A 344 1.19 -11.17 -6.16
C LEU A 344 0.53 -12.37 -6.82
N ILE A 345 1.33 -13.43 -6.98
CA ILE A 345 0.83 -14.75 -7.40
C ILE A 345 0.80 -15.70 -6.20
N LEU A 346 -0.36 -16.28 -5.94
CA LEU A 346 -0.57 -17.30 -4.93
C LEU A 346 -0.55 -18.68 -5.56
N LYS A 347 0.18 -19.59 -4.92
CA LYS A 347 0.31 -20.98 -5.33
C LYS A 347 -0.29 -21.89 -4.27
N TYR A 348 -0.99 -22.92 -4.72
CA TYR A 348 -1.54 -23.92 -3.82
C TYR A 348 -0.46 -24.90 -3.37
N ASN A 349 -0.20 -25.00 -2.07
CA ASN A 349 0.83 -25.88 -1.52
C ASN A 349 0.33 -27.28 -1.12
N GLY A 350 -0.88 -27.66 -1.54
CA GLY A 350 -1.54 -28.92 -1.12
C GLY A 350 -2.42 -28.78 0.12
N LYS A 351 -2.31 -27.65 0.84
CA LYS A 351 -3.18 -27.32 2.00
C LYS A 351 -3.88 -25.98 1.82
N LYS A 352 -3.14 -24.95 1.43
CA LYS A 352 -3.61 -23.57 1.31
C LYS A 352 -2.93 -22.80 0.18
N TYR A 353 -3.47 -21.63 -0.15
CA TYR A 353 -2.82 -20.69 -1.05
C TYR A 353 -1.81 -19.84 -0.28
N VAL A 354 -0.57 -19.84 -0.74
CA VAL A 354 0.54 -19.08 -0.15
C VAL A 354 1.23 -18.24 -1.22
N VAL A 355 1.98 -17.22 -0.79
CA VAL A 355 2.78 -16.38 -1.70
C VAL A 355 3.76 -17.24 -2.48
N GLY A 356 3.59 -17.28 -3.80
CA GLY A 356 4.36 -18.13 -4.72
C GLY A 356 5.33 -17.37 -5.63
N GLY A 357 5.39 -16.04 -5.49
CA GLY A 357 6.27 -15.15 -6.23
C GLY A 357 5.61 -13.80 -6.53
N ARG A 358 6.27 -13.02 -7.40
CA ARG A 358 5.73 -11.79 -7.95
C ARG A 358 5.74 -11.77 -9.48
N CYS A 359 4.75 -11.13 -10.08
CA CYS A 359 4.61 -10.92 -11.53
C CYS A 359 3.82 -9.63 -11.77
N TYR A 360 3.79 -9.07 -12.99
CA TYR A 360 2.97 -7.89 -13.29
C TYR A 360 1.84 -8.19 -14.27
N VAL A 361 0.65 -7.65 -14.00
CA VAL A 361 -0.50 -7.68 -14.92
C VAL A 361 -0.25 -6.67 -16.05
N GLN A 362 -0.41 -7.10 -17.31
CA GLN A 362 -0.13 -6.29 -18.50
C GLN A 362 -1.31 -5.43 -18.95
#